data_AF-A0A976PYI5-F1
#
_entry.id   AF-A0A976PYI5-F1
#
_cell.length_a   1.000
_cell.length_b   1.000
_cell.length_c   1.000
_cell.angle_alpha   90.00
_cell.angle_beta   90.00
_cell.angle_gamma   90.00
#
_symmetry.space_group_name_H-M   'P 1'
#
loop_
_entity.id
_entity.type
_entity.pdbx_description
1 polymer ?
#
loop_
_entity_poly.entity_id
_entity_poly.type
_entity_poly.pdbx_seq_one_letter_code
_entity_poly.pdbx_strand_id
1 'polypeptide(L)'
;MKFQFKAYLSKRLVILTVCLVLAAIAAQLSRLHWIFDLATHLTWHYILAGAALSGFLFWLRRPRWAFLAIATALLHVPLIYSYAWIAPSGALTATAQEELQILQFNIGSKNEQARKFYEWLREQPSLPDIVVIIEASEKLKPVVAGMMTEGWPHALADYQEDNYGIAVLSQIKDSDLSLEPIGDPFLPSIIVRGKTDKQNIPFTLLATHPPPPITGTLSKARNQQYIAYADWLNNESVSNRILVGDLNTTPWSFHYQKLLEESNMLDAQAGQGYIGTFPAWLPSLMGIPVDHALISKNIEVVHRKAGPGFTLGSDHRVVMTTVKLAR
;
A
#
# COMPACT_ATOMS: atom_id res chain seq x y z
N MET A 1 15.89 -1.53 -46.67
CA MET A 1 14.95 -1.93 -45.61
C MET A 1 15.57 -1.95 -44.20
N LYS A 2 16.62 -2.74 -43.91
CA LYS A 2 17.25 -2.82 -42.55
C LYS A 2 17.76 -1.48 -41.98
N PHE A 3 18.35 -0.63 -42.82
CA PHE A 3 18.88 0.68 -42.39
C PHE A 3 17.78 1.68 -42.00
N GLN A 4 16.71 1.76 -42.80
CA GLN A 4 15.54 2.59 -42.53
C GLN A 4 14.82 2.16 -41.24
N PHE A 5 14.71 0.84 -41.00
CA PHE A 5 14.14 0.30 -39.77
C PHE A 5 14.95 0.71 -38.51
N LYS A 6 16.28 0.56 -38.54
CA LYS A 6 17.14 0.97 -37.40
C LYS A 6 17.10 2.48 -37.14
N ALA A 7 17.08 3.29 -38.20
CA ALA A 7 16.98 4.75 -38.07
C ALA A 7 15.64 5.16 -37.45
N TYR A 8 14.53 4.57 -37.92
CA TYR A 8 13.20 4.79 -37.40
C TYR A 8 13.06 4.40 -35.92
N LEU A 9 13.52 3.19 -35.57
CA LEU A 9 13.50 2.69 -34.19
C LEU A 9 14.38 3.56 -33.28
N SER A 10 15.55 3.97 -33.75
CA SER A 10 16.44 4.88 -33.00
C SER A 10 15.77 6.20 -32.68
N LYS A 11 15.03 6.82 -33.62
CA LYS A 11 14.34 8.10 -33.37
C LYS A 11 13.29 7.93 -32.26
N ARG A 12 12.54 6.83 -32.27
CA ARG A 12 11.52 6.54 -31.26
C ARG A 12 12.11 6.28 -29.88
N LEU A 13 13.17 5.48 -29.78
CA LEU A 13 13.83 5.21 -28.49
C LEU A 13 14.45 6.47 -27.88
N VAL A 14 14.94 7.39 -28.72
CA VAL A 14 15.41 8.71 -28.26
C VAL A 14 14.25 9.52 -27.68
N ILE A 15 13.12 9.60 -28.37
CA ILE A 15 11.91 10.28 -27.86
C ILE A 15 11.47 9.66 -26.53
N LEU A 16 11.40 8.33 -26.44
CA LEU A 16 11.05 7.63 -25.20
C LEU A 16 12.04 7.92 -24.06
N THR A 17 13.34 8.06 -24.36
CA THR A 17 14.34 8.44 -23.36
C THR A 17 14.11 9.86 -22.85
N VAL A 18 13.78 10.81 -23.75
CA VAL A 18 13.44 12.18 -23.34
C VAL A 18 12.17 12.18 -22.47
N CYS A 19 11.13 11.44 -22.86
CA CYS A 19 9.92 11.30 -22.05
C CYS A 19 10.21 10.69 -20.67
N LEU A 20 11.05 9.66 -20.60
CA LEU A 20 11.50 9.05 -19.34
C LEU A 20 12.18 10.08 -18.44
N VAL A 21 13.10 10.88 -18.98
CA VAL A 21 13.82 11.92 -18.23
C VAL A 21 12.85 12.99 -17.72
N LEU A 22 11.93 13.46 -18.56
CA LEU A 22 10.93 14.46 -18.15
C LEU A 22 9.99 13.94 -17.07
N ALA A 23 9.55 12.68 -17.16
CA ALA A 23 8.70 12.05 -16.14
C ALA A 23 9.45 11.85 -14.81
N ALA A 24 10.72 11.43 -14.88
CA ALA A 24 11.61 11.34 -13.72
C ALA A 24 11.82 12.71 -13.03
N ILE A 25 12.03 13.78 -13.80
CA ILE A 25 12.12 15.15 -13.26
C ILE A 25 10.79 15.57 -12.63
N ALA A 26 9.67 15.29 -13.29
CA ALA A 26 8.34 15.58 -12.76
C ALA A 26 8.10 14.90 -11.40
N ALA A 27 8.54 13.65 -11.21
CA ALA A 27 8.42 12.96 -9.92
C ALA A 27 9.12 13.70 -8.76
N GLN A 28 10.25 14.38 -9.03
CA GLN A 28 10.96 15.18 -8.03
C GLN A 28 10.23 16.48 -7.64
N LEU A 29 9.22 16.87 -8.43
CA LEU A 29 8.41 18.08 -8.22
C LEU A 29 7.04 17.75 -7.61
N SER A 30 6.86 16.55 -7.05
CA SER A 30 5.61 16.05 -6.48
C SER A 30 4.93 16.99 -5.49
N ARG A 31 5.72 17.71 -4.68
CA ARG A 31 5.22 18.72 -3.73
C ARG A 31 4.49 19.90 -4.40
N LEU A 32 4.79 20.21 -5.66
CA LEU A 32 4.30 21.43 -6.32
C LEU A 32 2.92 21.27 -6.94
N HIS A 33 2.58 20.06 -7.44
CA HIS A 33 1.33 19.84 -8.14
C HIS A 33 0.97 18.34 -8.18
N TRP A 34 -0.33 18.02 -8.11
CA TRP A 34 -0.82 16.63 -8.06
C TRP A 34 -0.41 15.78 -9.29
N ILE A 35 -0.31 16.39 -10.48
CA ILE A 35 0.18 15.69 -11.70
C ILE A 35 1.63 15.23 -11.52
N PHE A 36 2.46 16.00 -10.82
CA PHE A 36 3.84 15.63 -10.51
C PHE A 36 3.90 14.56 -9.43
N ASP A 37 2.95 14.56 -8.49
CA ASP A 37 2.79 13.48 -7.51
C ASP A 37 2.45 12.15 -8.19
N LEU A 38 1.60 12.15 -9.23
CA LEU A 38 1.34 10.93 -10.02
C LEU A 38 2.60 10.35 -10.67
N ALA A 39 3.53 11.21 -11.10
CA ALA A 39 4.79 10.76 -11.67
C ALA A 39 5.66 10.03 -10.64
N THR A 40 5.43 10.21 -9.33
CA THR A 40 6.14 9.43 -8.31
C THR A 40 5.78 7.96 -8.40
N HIS A 41 4.53 7.60 -8.71
CA HIS A 41 4.09 6.20 -8.72
C HIS A 41 4.89 5.29 -9.67
N LEU A 42 5.57 5.88 -10.67
CA LEU A 42 6.35 5.16 -11.69
C LEU A 42 7.86 5.07 -11.41
N THR A 43 8.35 5.52 -10.25
CA THR A 43 9.79 5.53 -9.93
C THR A 43 10.48 4.15 -10.04
N TRP A 44 9.82 3.05 -9.70
CA TRP A 44 10.35 1.70 -9.99
C TRP A 44 10.39 1.42 -11.50
N HIS A 45 9.33 1.80 -12.22
CA HIS A 45 9.24 1.66 -13.67
C HIS A 45 10.28 2.51 -14.40
N TYR A 46 10.74 3.64 -13.84
CA TYR A 46 11.84 4.41 -14.41
C TYR A 46 13.15 3.63 -14.42
N ILE A 47 13.41 2.82 -13.38
CA ILE A 47 14.59 1.95 -13.33
C ILE A 47 14.49 0.88 -14.42
N LEU A 48 13.35 0.19 -14.50
CA LEU A 48 13.11 -0.87 -15.48
C LEU A 48 13.16 -0.36 -16.93
N ALA A 49 12.48 0.76 -17.19
CA ALA A 49 12.46 1.39 -18.50
C ALA A 49 13.84 1.93 -18.89
N GLY A 50 14.57 2.56 -17.96
CA GLY A 50 15.93 3.03 -18.21
C GLY A 50 16.89 1.90 -18.53
N ALA A 51 16.82 0.79 -17.77
CA ALA A 51 17.60 -0.42 -18.06
C ALA A 51 17.28 -0.99 -19.45
N ALA A 52 16.00 -1.18 -19.77
CA ALA A 52 15.57 -1.71 -21.07
C ALA A 52 16.00 -0.80 -22.24
N LEU A 53 15.73 0.52 -22.14
CA LEU A 53 16.10 1.50 -23.14
C LEU A 53 17.62 1.54 -23.36
N SER A 54 18.41 1.45 -22.29
CA SER A 54 19.87 1.45 -22.39
C SER A 54 20.39 0.27 -23.25
N GLY A 55 19.85 -0.93 -23.05
CA GLY A 55 20.21 -2.12 -23.82
C GLY A 55 19.90 -1.95 -25.32
N PHE A 56 18.69 -1.49 -25.65
CA PHE A 56 18.31 -1.25 -27.05
C PHE A 56 19.13 -0.12 -27.70
N LEU A 57 19.44 0.94 -26.97
CA LEU A 57 20.21 2.08 -27.48
C LEU A 57 21.69 1.72 -27.70
N PHE A 58 22.29 0.90 -26.85
CA PHE A 58 23.62 0.34 -27.12
C PHE A 58 23.63 -0.56 -28.35
N TRP A 59 22.62 -1.43 -28.51
CA TRP A 59 22.47 -2.28 -29.70
C TRP A 59 22.35 -1.46 -31.00
N LEU A 60 21.72 -0.29 -30.95
CA LEU A 60 21.63 0.66 -32.06
C LEU A 60 22.82 1.63 -32.18
N ARG A 61 23.87 1.47 -31.36
CA ARG A 61 25.06 2.33 -31.31
C ARG A 61 24.74 3.81 -31.04
N ARG A 62 23.86 4.05 -30.08
CA ARG A 62 23.49 5.39 -29.58
C ARG A 62 23.92 5.59 -28.11
N PRO A 63 25.22 5.51 -27.79
CA PRO A 63 25.71 5.44 -26.41
C PRO A 63 25.32 6.65 -25.55
N ARG A 64 25.34 7.87 -26.10
CA ARG A 64 24.92 9.09 -25.36
C ARG A 64 23.51 8.98 -24.78
N TRP A 65 22.57 8.41 -25.52
CA TRP A 65 21.19 8.24 -25.08
C TRP A 65 21.06 7.04 -24.14
N ALA A 66 21.86 5.98 -24.36
CA ALA A 66 21.93 4.86 -23.42
C ALA A 66 22.43 5.30 -22.04
N PHE A 67 23.50 6.11 -21.99
CA PHE A 67 24.01 6.68 -20.76
C PHE A 67 23.02 7.62 -20.07
N LEU A 68 22.28 8.43 -20.84
CA LEU A 68 21.20 9.24 -20.27
C LEU A 68 20.12 8.38 -19.61
N ALA A 69 19.67 7.31 -20.29
CA ALA A 69 18.70 6.37 -19.72
C ALA A 69 19.22 5.67 -18.45
N ILE A 70 20.50 5.27 -18.43
CA ILE A 70 21.16 4.71 -17.25
C ILE A 70 21.21 5.72 -16.12
N ALA A 71 21.66 6.94 -16.39
CA ALA A 71 21.73 7.99 -15.38
C ALA A 71 20.34 8.24 -14.75
N THR A 72 19.29 8.32 -15.57
CA THR A 72 17.91 8.46 -15.07
C THR A 72 17.46 7.28 -14.22
N ALA A 73 17.79 6.03 -14.60
CA ALA A 73 17.50 4.86 -13.77
C ALA A 73 18.25 4.91 -12.43
N LEU A 74 19.55 5.20 -12.46
CA LEU A 74 20.40 5.23 -11.28
C LEU A 74 19.97 6.29 -10.26
N LEU A 75 19.36 7.40 -10.69
CA LEU A 75 18.79 8.40 -9.78
C LEU A 75 17.71 7.84 -8.84
N HIS A 76 17.01 6.78 -9.25
CA HIS A 76 15.90 6.20 -8.50
C HIS A 76 16.29 4.95 -7.70
N VAL A 77 17.45 4.35 -7.99
CA VAL A 77 17.93 3.15 -7.30
C VAL A 77 18.06 3.35 -5.78
N PRO A 78 18.63 4.46 -5.26
CA PRO A 78 18.76 4.64 -3.81
C PRO A 78 17.42 4.61 -3.07
N LEU A 79 16.38 5.21 -3.64
CA LEU A 79 15.05 5.30 -3.06
C LEU A 79 14.36 3.93 -3.00
N ILE A 80 14.48 3.13 -4.06
CA ILE A 80 13.93 1.78 -4.07
C ILE A 80 14.76 0.85 -3.18
N TYR A 81 16.09 0.99 -3.22
CA TYR A 81 16.98 0.17 -2.42
C TYR A 81 16.75 0.39 -0.93
N SER A 82 16.66 1.65 -0.49
CA SER A 82 16.36 1.96 0.91
C SER A 82 15.01 1.41 1.33
N TYR A 83 13.98 1.61 0.50
CA TYR A 83 12.64 1.12 0.81
C TYR A 83 12.57 -0.40 0.89
N ALA A 84 13.11 -1.13 -0.08
CA ALA A 84 12.91 -2.58 -0.14
C ALA A 84 13.91 -3.38 0.72
N TRP A 85 15.08 -2.85 1.08
CA TRP A 85 16.12 -3.61 1.79
C TRP A 85 16.59 -2.99 3.11
N ILE A 86 16.25 -1.75 3.42
CA ILE A 86 16.63 -1.13 4.69
C ILE A 86 15.40 -1.08 5.58
N ALA A 87 15.37 -1.98 6.57
CA ALA A 87 14.38 -1.91 7.63
C ALA A 87 14.55 -0.60 8.42
N PRO A 88 13.47 0.13 8.73
CA PRO A 88 13.58 1.31 9.57
C PRO A 88 14.09 0.93 10.96
N SER A 89 15.02 1.72 11.49
CA SER A 89 15.53 1.52 12.84
C SER A 89 14.47 1.89 13.88
N GLY A 90 13.75 0.89 14.39
CA GLY A 90 12.92 0.99 15.60
C GLY A 90 13.70 0.52 16.83
N ALA A 91 13.49 1.17 17.97
CA ALA A 91 14.11 0.73 19.23
C ALA A 91 13.35 -0.49 19.77
N LEU A 92 13.90 -1.69 19.61
CA LEU A 92 13.41 -2.88 20.30
C LEU A 92 14.23 -3.11 21.56
N THR A 93 13.67 -2.70 22.70
CA THR A 93 14.20 -2.99 24.04
C THR A 93 13.32 -3.97 24.84
N ALA A 94 12.19 -4.44 24.28
CA ALA A 94 11.23 -5.26 25.01
C ALA A 94 11.50 -6.78 24.87
N THR A 95 11.53 -7.46 26.01
CA THR A 95 11.82 -8.91 26.14
C THR A 95 10.57 -9.81 25.99
N ALA A 96 9.38 -9.23 25.89
CA ALA A 96 8.13 -9.94 25.66
C ALA A 96 7.41 -9.29 24.45
N GLN A 97 7.20 -10.10 23.41
CA GLN A 97 6.57 -9.71 22.15
C GLN A 97 5.51 -10.76 21.80
N GLU A 98 4.34 -10.32 21.34
CA GLU A 98 3.31 -11.20 20.76
C GLU A 98 3.03 -10.79 19.32
N GLU A 99 2.85 -11.78 18.45
CA GLU A 99 2.54 -11.55 17.05
C GLU A 99 1.06 -11.20 16.85
N LEU A 100 0.82 -10.22 15.99
CA LEU A 100 -0.49 -9.83 15.47
C LEU A 100 -0.43 -9.93 13.94
N GLN A 101 -1.26 -10.78 13.35
CA GLN A 101 -1.40 -10.97 11.91
C GLN A 101 -2.60 -10.20 11.38
N ILE A 102 -2.34 -9.28 10.47
CA ILE A 102 -3.34 -8.43 9.84
C ILE A 102 -3.38 -8.74 8.34
N LEU A 103 -4.57 -9.01 7.84
CA LEU A 103 -4.85 -9.14 6.42
C LEU A 103 -5.59 -7.89 5.95
N GLN A 104 -5.14 -7.29 4.85
CA GLN A 104 -5.86 -6.23 4.16
C GLN A 104 -6.15 -6.63 2.71
N PHE A 105 -7.33 -6.24 2.23
CA PHE A 105 -7.71 -6.45 0.84
C PHE A 105 -8.68 -5.39 0.36
N ASN A 106 -8.24 -4.53 -0.57
CA ASN A 106 -9.15 -3.80 -1.43
C ASN A 106 -9.82 -4.81 -2.37
N ILE A 107 -11.08 -5.13 -2.09
CA ILE A 107 -11.81 -6.19 -2.80
C ILE A 107 -12.43 -5.70 -4.10
N GLY A 108 -12.63 -4.39 -4.24
CA GLY A 108 -13.37 -3.77 -5.33
C GLY A 108 -14.88 -3.80 -5.10
N SER A 109 -15.54 -2.64 -5.06
CA SER A 109 -17.01 -2.55 -4.81
C SER A 109 -17.86 -3.33 -5.82
N LYS A 110 -17.33 -3.46 -7.05
CA LYS A 110 -17.96 -4.15 -8.19
C LYS A 110 -17.56 -5.63 -8.31
N ASN A 111 -16.83 -6.18 -7.33
CA ASN A 111 -16.34 -7.55 -7.38
C ASN A 111 -17.47 -8.58 -7.20
N GLU A 112 -17.84 -9.26 -8.28
CA GLU A 112 -18.84 -10.34 -8.29
C GLU A 112 -18.29 -11.69 -7.81
N GLN A 113 -17.00 -11.76 -7.47
CA GLN A 113 -16.27 -12.97 -7.11
C GLN A 113 -15.77 -12.95 -5.67
N ALA A 114 -16.34 -12.11 -4.80
CA ALA A 114 -15.95 -11.98 -3.40
C ALA A 114 -15.96 -13.31 -2.62
N ARG A 115 -16.78 -14.28 -3.05
CA ARG A 115 -16.79 -15.64 -2.50
C ARG A 115 -15.44 -16.36 -2.66
N LYS A 116 -14.70 -16.12 -3.74
CA LYS A 116 -13.36 -16.71 -3.97
C LYS A 116 -12.35 -16.23 -2.94
N PHE A 117 -12.45 -14.97 -2.51
CA PHE A 117 -11.59 -14.43 -1.45
C PHE A 117 -11.81 -15.21 -0.15
N TYR A 118 -13.06 -15.44 0.21
CA TYR A 118 -13.40 -16.21 1.40
C TYR A 118 -12.93 -17.67 1.33
N GLU A 119 -13.08 -18.33 0.18
CA GLU A 119 -12.57 -19.69 -0.03
C GLU A 119 -11.04 -19.75 0.07
N TRP A 120 -10.33 -18.82 -0.58
CA TRP A 120 -8.88 -18.70 -0.49
C TRP A 120 -8.40 -18.43 0.95
N LEU A 121 -9.15 -17.64 1.72
CA LEU A 121 -8.82 -17.34 3.11
C LEU A 121 -8.88 -18.59 4.00
N ARG A 122 -9.85 -19.48 3.76
CA ARG A 122 -9.99 -20.77 4.48
C ARG A 122 -8.90 -21.78 4.16
N GLU A 123 -8.22 -21.62 3.02
CA GLU A 123 -7.09 -22.46 2.63
C GLU A 123 -5.76 -22.00 3.27
N GLN A 124 -5.75 -20.86 3.98
CA GLN A 124 -4.54 -20.39 4.65
C GLN A 124 -4.20 -21.26 5.87
N PRO A 125 -2.91 -21.51 6.16
CA PRO A 125 -2.49 -22.35 7.29
C PRO A 125 -2.92 -21.81 8.66
N SER A 126 -3.10 -20.50 8.76
CA SER A 126 -3.59 -19.81 9.95
C SER A 126 -4.57 -18.73 9.52
N LEU A 127 -5.60 -18.50 10.34
CA LEU A 127 -6.48 -17.35 10.16
C LEU A 127 -5.75 -16.09 10.66
N PRO A 128 -5.81 -14.97 9.93
CA PRO A 128 -5.34 -13.68 10.44
C PRO A 128 -6.16 -13.24 11.65
N ASP A 129 -5.53 -12.57 12.61
CA ASP A 129 -6.19 -12.03 13.80
C ASP A 129 -7.19 -10.92 13.44
N ILE A 130 -6.84 -10.08 12.45
CA ILE A 130 -7.68 -8.97 11.96
C ILE A 130 -7.74 -9.02 10.43
N VAL A 131 -8.94 -8.90 9.87
CA VAL A 131 -9.19 -8.77 8.43
C VAL A 131 -9.79 -7.40 8.13
N VAL A 132 -9.11 -6.62 7.29
CA VAL A 132 -9.53 -5.32 6.78
C VAL A 132 -9.91 -5.46 5.30
N ILE A 133 -11.17 -5.19 4.98
CA ILE A 133 -11.71 -5.24 3.61
C ILE A 133 -12.08 -3.81 3.18
N ILE A 134 -11.54 -3.40 2.04
CA ILE A 134 -11.67 -2.05 1.49
C ILE A 134 -12.48 -2.12 0.19
N GLU A 135 -13.24 -1.07 -0.09
CA GLU A 135 -14.31 -1.04 -1.10
C GLU A 135 -15.40 -2.09 -0.84
N ALA A 136 -15.77 -2.26 0.43
CA ALA A 136 -16.83 -3.18 0.85
C ALA A 136 -18.22 -2.66 0.41
N SER A 137 -18.81 -3.27 -0.61
CA SER A 137 -20.20 -3.01 -1.02
C SER A 137 -21.18 -3.96 -0.34
N GLU A 138 -22.48 -3.71 -0.52
CA GLU A 138 -23.57 -4.53 0.04
C GLU A 138 -23.47 -6.02 -0.34
N LYS A 139 -22.85 -6.30 -1.50
CA LYS A 139 -22.62 -7.66 -2.01
C LYS A 139 -21.72 -8.50 -1.12
N LEU A 140 -20.93 -7.86 -0.25
CA LEU A 140 -20.00 -8.54 0.65
C LEU A 140 -20.69 -9.08 1.92
N LYS A 141 -21.92 -8.66 2.23
CA LYS A 141 -22.66 -9.09 3.44
C LYS A 141 -22.69 -10.60 3.65
N PRO A 142 -23.02 -11.45 2.65
CA PRO A 142 -23.03 -12.90 2.83
C PRO A 142 -21.63 -13.48 3.12
N VAL A 143 -20.58 -12.87 2.56
CA VAL A 143 -19.19 -13.28 2.79
C VAL A 143 -18.78 -12.93 4.22
N VAL A 144 -19.02 -11.69 4.66
CA VAL A 144 -18.75 -11.25 6.04
C VAL A 144 -19.51 -12.11 7.05
N ALA A 145 -20.79 -12.40 6.79
CA ALA A 145 -21.58 -13.27 7.65
C ALA A 145 -20.97 -14.69 7.77
N GLY A 146 -20.48 -15.26 6.66
CA GLY A 146 -19.77 -16.55 6.67
C GLY A 146 -18.47 -16.49 7.49
N MET A 147 -17.68 -15.44 7.31
CA MET A 147 -16.44 -15.23 8.06
C MET A 147 -16.70 -15.15 9.57
N MET A 148 -17.75 -14.44 10.00
CA MET A 148 -18.11 -14.34 11.41
C MET A 148 -18.40 -15.70 12.06
N THR A 149 -19.01 -16.62 11.32
CA THR A 149 -19.31 -17.97 11.83
C THR A 149 -18.09 -18.89 11.94
N GLU A 150 -16.97 -18.56 11.29
CA GLU A 150 -15.83 -19.47 11.17
C GLU A 150 -14.58 -19.07 11.96
N GLY A 151 -14.45 -17.81 12.37
CA GLY A 151 -13.24 -17.40 13.10
C GLY A 151 -13.14 -15.96 13.56
N TRP A 152 -14.01 -15.06 13.07
CA TRP A 152 -13.98 -13.64 13.45
C TRP A 152 -15.30 -13.19 14.08
N PRO A 153 -15.55 -13.51 15.37
CA PRO A 153 -16.83 -13.20 16.02
C PRO A 153 -17.11 -11.70 16.15
N HIS A 154 -16.09 -10.84 16.03
CA HIS A 154 -16.23 -9.40 16.07
C HIS A 154 -16.14 -8.85 14.65
N ALA A 155 -17.15 -8.09 14.22
CA ALA A 155 -17.13 -7.46 12.91
C ALA A 155 -17.88 -6.13 12.94
N LEU A 156 -17.37 -5.16 12.17
CA LEU A 156 -18.04 -3.90 11.90
C LEU A 156 -17.85 -3.58 10.42
N ALA A 157 -18.89 -3.07 9.77
CA ALA A 157 -18.82 -2.69 8.38
C ALA A 157 -19.70 -1.47 8.12
N ASP A 158 -19.18 -0.59 7.27
CA ASP A 158 -19.94 0.47 6.61
C ASP A 158 -19.91 0.17 5.11
N TYR A 159 -20.98 -0.44 4.61
CA TYR A 159 -21.07 -0.85 3.22
C TYR A 159 -21.46 0.34 2.34
N GLN A 160 -20.68 0.60 1.29
CA GLN A 160 -20.97 1.69 0.35
C GLN A 160 -20.77 1.24 -1.10
N GLU A 161 -21.58 1.79 -2.00
CA GLU A 161 -21.57 1.44 -3.44
C GLU A 161 -20.59 2.31 -4.26
N ASP A 162 -20.00 3.34 -3.67
CA ASP A 162 -19.15 4.36 -4.30
C ASP A 162 -17.64 4.19 -4.04
N ASN A 163 -17.21 2.95 -3.75
CA ASN A 163 -15.83 2.53 -3.45
C ASN A 163 -15.27 2.99 -2.09
N TYR A 164 -16.04 3.66 -1.22
CA TYR A 164 -15.52 4.06 0.09
C TYR A 164 -15.90 3.12 1.23
N GLY A 165 -16.72 2.10 0.95
CA GLY A 165 -17.14 1.14 1.97
C GLY A 165 -15.96 0.37 2.58
N ILE A 166 -16.08 0.03 3.86
CA ILE A 166 -15.04 -0.64 4.63
C ILE A 166 -15.65 -1.66 5.59
N ALA A 167 -15.00 -2.81 5.75
CA ALA A 167 -15.38 -3.81 6.73
C ALA A 167 -14.15 -4.31 7.47
N VAL A 168 -14.26 -4.46 8.78
CA VAL A 168 -13.20 -5.03 9.63
C VAL A 168 -13.78 -6.17 10.44
N LEU A 169 -13.04 -7.28 10.48
CA LEU A 169 -13.36 -8.44 11.30
C LEU A 169 -12.16 -8.78 12.19
N SER A 170 -12.42 -9.24 13.41
CA SER A 170 -11.39 -9.58 14.40
C SER A 170 -11.70 -10.91 15.09
N GLN A 171 -10.67 -11.73 15.24
CA GLN A 171 -10.68 -12.97 16.01
C GLN A 171 -10.45 -12.69 17.51
N ILE A 172 -9.81 -11.57 17.84
CA ILE A 172 -9.39 -11.22 19.19
C ILE A 172 -10.61 -10.97 20.08
N LYS A 173 -10.68 -11.70 21.20
CA LYS A 173 -11.88 -11.84 22.04
C LYS A 173 -12.41 -10.52 22.62
N ASP A 174 -11.52 -9.61 22.97
CA ASP A 174 -11.87 -8.33 23.61
C ASP A 174 -11.70 -7.15 22.63
N SER A 175 -11.98 -7.38 21.34
CA SER A 175 -11.94 -6.32 20.32
C SER A 175 -13.15 -5.40 20.42
N ASP A 176 -12.90 -4.11 20.62
CA ASP A 176 -13.85 -3.03 20.45
C ASP A 176 -13.68 -2.41 19.07
N LEU A 177 -14.74 -2.45 18.26
CA LEU A 177 -14.75 -1.90 16.91
C LEU A 177 -15.69 -0.70 16.86
N SER A 178 -15.17 0.45 16.43
CA SER A 178 -15.96 1.68 16.25
C SER A 178 -15.82 2.23 14.83
N LEU A 179 -16.92 2.77 14.30
CA LEU A 179 -16.94 3.49 13.03
C LEU A 179 -16.77 4.97 13.35
N GLU A 180 -15.63 5.53 13.00
CA GLU A 180 -15.29 6.93 13.28
C GLU A 180 -14.70 7.55 12.01
N PRO A 181 -15.42 8.44 11.32
CA PRO A 181 -14.83 9.21 10.22
C PRO A 181 -13.69 10.09 10.75
N ILE A 182 -12.48 9.84 10.26
CA ILE A 182 -11.33 10.71 10.53
C ILE A 182 -11.25 11.71 9.38
N GLY A 183 -11.19 13.01 9.69
CA GLY A 183 -11.13 14.06 8.67
C GLY A 183 -12.47 14.30 7.97
N ASP A 184 -12.68 13.69 6.80
CA ASP A 184 -13.90 13.83 6.00
C ASP A 184 -15.03 12.97 6.59
N PRO A 185 -16.20 13.56 6.95
CA PRO A 185 -17.31 12.83 7.57
C PRO A 185 -17.98 11.78 6.68
N PHE A 186 -17.76 11.81 5.36
CA PHE A 186 -18.32 10.84 4.42
C PHE A 186 -17.38 9.66 4.13
N LEU A 187 -16.13 9.73 4.60
CA LEU A 187 -15.15 8.66 4.41
C LEU A 187 -15.03 7.84 5.68
N PRO A 188 -15.50 6.59 5.68
CA PRO A 188 -15.51 5.78 6.89
C PRO A 188 -14.09 5.38 7.27
N SER A 189 -13.83 5.32 8.56
CA SER A 189 -12.68 4.59 9.11
C SER A 189 -13.17 3.74 10.26
N ILE A 190 -12.64 2.53 10.37
CA ILE A 190 -12.97 1.63 11.46
C ILE A 190 -11.76 1.52 12.37
N ILE A 191 -11.97 1.77 13.64
CA ILE A 191 -10.95 1.62 14.67
C ILE A 191 -11.17 0.29 15.38
N VAL A 192 -10.10 -0.46 15.58
CA VAL A 192 -10.06 -1.65 16.42
C VAL A 192 -9.19 -1.33 17.63
N ARG A 193 -9.79 -1.32 18.82
CA ARG A 193 -9.07 -1.26 20.10
C ARG A 193 -9.15 -2.64 20.74
N GLY A 194 -8.01 -3.21 21.08
CA GLY A 194 -7.98 -4.57 21.59
C GLY A 194 -6.73 -4.87 22.40
N LYS A 195 -6.66 -6.12 22.88
CA LYS A 195 -5.49 -6.67 23.57
C LYS A 195 -5.22 -8.05 23.02
N THR A 196 -3.95 -8.40 22.83
CA THR A 196 -3.59 -9.73 22.34
C THR A 196 -4.01 -10.82 23.33
N ASP A 197 -4.47 -11.97 22.82
CA ASP A 197 -5.08 -12.99 23.67
C ASP A 197 -4.08 -13.66 24.64
N LYS A 198 -2.79 -13.80 24.28
CA LYS A 198 -1.83 -14.55 25.12
C LYS A 198 -1.17 -13.67 26.18
N GLN A 199 -0.78 -12.45 25.82
CA GLN A 199 0.01 -11.54 26.68
C GLN A 199 -0.75 -10.28 27.07
N ASN A 200 -1.99 -10.10 26.61
CA ASN A 200 -2.84 -8.95 26.96
C ASN A 200 -2.20 -7.60 26.56
N ILE A 201 -1.44 -7.58 25.46
CA ILE A 201 -0.73 -6.39 24.99
C ILE A 201 -1.74 -5.48 24.27
N PRO A 202 -1.97 -4.25 24.75
CA PRO A 202 -2.92 -3.35 24.13
C PRO A 202 -2.43 -2.83 22.79
N PHE A 203 -3.34 -2.69 21.84
CA PHE A 203 -3.10 -2.04 20.56
C PHE A 203 -4.32 -1.27 20.07
N THR A 204 -4.06 -0.32 19.19
CA THR A 204 -5.08 0.35 18.38
C THR A 204 -4.73 0.21 16.90
N LEU A 205 -5.70 -0.20 16.08
CA LEU A 205 -5.60 -0.25 14.62
C LEU A 205 -6.64 0.68 13.99
N LEU A 206 -6.22 1.54 13.07
CA LEU A 206 -7.07 2.37 12.23
C LEU A 206 -7.13 1.78 10.82
N ALA A 207 -8.29 1.30 10.40
CA ALA A 207 -8.56 0.87 9.04
C ALA A 207 -9.18 2.02 8.23
N THR A 208 -8.61 2.37 7.08
CA THR A 208 -9.04 3.56 6.32
C THR A 208 -8.81 3.43 4.81
N HIS A 209 -9.47 4.28 4.02
CA HIS A 209 -9.36 4.36 2.56
C HIS A 209 -9.60 5.81 2.06
N PRO A 210 -8.56 6.65 1.97
CA PRO A 210 -8.70 8.02 1.46
C PRO A 210 -8.90 8.05 -0.07
N PRO A 211 -9.35 9.19 -0.64
CA PRO A 211 -9.68 9.26 -2.06
C PRO A 211 -8.51 9.01 -3.02
N PRO A 212 -8.77 8.46 -4.22
CA PRO A 212 -7.74 8.23 -5.21
C PRO A 212 -7.30 9.53 -5.92
N PRO A 213 -6.04 9.66 -6.36
CA PRO A 213 -5.52 10.88 -7.00
C PRO A 213 -5.94 11.02 -8.47
N ILE A 214 -7.22 10.79 -8.79
CA ILE A 214 -7.74 10.87 -10.17
C ILE A 214 -7.90 12.32 -10.64
N THR A 215 -8.18 13.23 -9.70
CA THR A 215 -8.28 14.67 -9.96
C THR A 215 -7.49 15.46 -8.92
N GLY A 216 -7.18 16.73 -9.23
CA GLY A 216 -6.53 17.61 -8.26
C GLY A 216 -7.35 17.81 -6.98
N THR A 217 -8.68 17.81 -7.07
CA THR A 217 -9.58 17.89 -5.90
C THR A 217 -9.46 16.66 -5.03
N LEU A 218 -9.52 15.46 -5.61
CA LEU A 218 -9.40 14.21 -4.84
C LEU A 218 -7.99 14.02 -4.26
N SER A 219 -6.94 14.39 -5.00
CA SER A 219 -5.57 14.40 -4.47
C SER A 219 -5.44 15.34 -3.27
N LYS A 220 -6.04 16.53 -3.33
CA LYS A 220 -6.07 17.46 -2.19
C LYS A 220 -6.84 16.88 -1.00
N ALA A 221 -8.00 16.26 -1.24
CA ALA A 221 -8.80 15.62 -0.19
C ALA A 221 -8.05 14.47 0.49
N ARG A 222 -7.39 13.60 -0.28
CA ARG A 222 -6.49 12.55 0.24
C ARG A 222 -5.37 13.13 1.11
N ASN A 223 -4.74 14.20 0.66
CA ASN A 223 -3.66 14.83 1.42
C ASN A 223 -4.17 15.50 2.72
N GLN A 224 -5.41 15.98 2.75
CA GLN A 224 -6.06 16.47 3.97
C GLN A 224 -6.38 15.32 4.94
N GLN A 225 -6.81 14.17 4.40
CA GLN A 225 -7.02 12.96 5.18
C GLN A 225 -5.74 12.51 5.90
N TYR A 226 -4.58 12.56 5.24
CA TYR A 226 -3.30 12.24 5.89
C TYR A 226 -2.97 13.11 7.11
N ILE A 227 -3.29 14.40 7.05
CA ILE A 227 -3.08 15.29 8.20
C ILE A 227 -3.99 14.84 9.35
N ALA A 228 -5.26 14.56 9.07
CA ALA A 228 -6.21 14.07 10.06
C ALA A 228 -5.80 12.72 10.66
N TYR A 229 -5.29 11.79 9.84
CA TYR A 229 -4.76 10.50 10.33
C TYR A 229 -3.55 10.69 11.23
N ALA A 230 -2.62 11.57 10.87
CA ALA A 230 -1.45 11.87 11.70
C ALA A 230 -1.86 12.47 13.06
N ASP A 231 -2.77 13.44 13.05
CA ASP A 231 -3.31 14.05 14.26
C ASP A 231 -4.01 13.01 15.14
N TRP A 232 -4.87 12.16 14.55
CA TRP A 232 -5.57 11.11 15.29
C TRP A 232 -4.58 10.09 15.91
N LEU A 233 -3.62 9.60 15.12
CA LEU A 233 -2.62 8.64 15.58
C LEU A 233 -1.78 9.20 16.74
N ASN A 234 -1.44 10.48 16.71
CA ASN A 234 -0.67 11.14 17.77
C ASN A 234 -1.45 11.36 19.07
N ASN A 235 -2.79 11.40 19.01
CA ASN A 235 -3.65 11.56 20.17
C ASN A 235 -4.12 10.23 20.77
N GLU A 236 -3.81 9.10 20.14
CA GLU A 236 -4.17 7.79 20.64
C GLU A 236 -3.33 7.42 21.88
N SER A 237 -4.00 6.98 22.95
CA SER A 237 -3.37 6.74 24.26
C SER A 237 -2.48 5.49 24.33
N VAL A 238 -2.71 4.52 23.45
CA VAL A 238 -1.96 3.25 23.40
C VAL A 238 -0.71 3.41 22.54
N SER A 239 0.41 2.84 22.97
CA SER A 239 1.70 2.95 22.26
C SER A 239 1.77 2.10 20.99
N ASN A 240 1.18 0.90 20.99
CA ASN A 240 1.06 0.04 19.81
C ASN A 240 -0.03 0.57 18.88
N ARG A 241 0.35 1.37 17.90
CA ARG A 241 -0.57 2.00 16.94
C ARG A 241 -0.29 1.44 15.57
N ILE A 242 -1.35 1.16 14.83
CA ILE A 242 -1.30 0.61 13.47
C ILE A 242 -2.30 1.37 12.61
N LEU A 243 -1.93 1.72 11.38
CA LEU A 243 -2.86 2.19 10.35
C LEU A 243 -2.78 1.22 9.17
N VAL A 244 -3.93 0.79 8.64
CA VAL A 244 -4.02 -0.18 7.55
C VAL A 244 -4.98 0.33 6.50
N GLY A 245 -4.60 0.30 5.23
CA GLY A 245 -5.41 0.87 4.17
C GLY A 245 -4.78 0.85 2.79
N ASP A 246 -5.62 0.89 1.76
CA ASP A 246 -5.24 1.43 0.46
C ASP A 246 -5.15 2.94 0.62
N LEU A 247 -3.92 3.48 0.63
CA LEU A 247 -3.74 4.92 0.80
C LEU A 247 -3.68 5.63 -0.56
N ASN A 248 -3.88 4.94 -1.67
CA ASN A 248 -3.94 5.58 -2.98
C ASN A 248 -2.68 6.41 -3.31
N THR A 249 -1.53 5.96 -2.81
CA THR A 249 -0.23 6.59 -3.07
C THR A 249 0.91 5.60 -2.92
N THR A 250 2.03 5.86 -3.59
CA THR A 250 3.26 5.09 -3.40
C THR A 250 4.10 5.66 -2.25
N PRO A 251 4.96 4.85 -1.62
CA PRO A 251 5.79 5.26 -0.49
C PRO A 251 6.67 6.47 -0.77
N TRP A 252 6.98 6.73 -2.04
CA TRP A 252 7.90 7.78 -2.45
C TRP A 252 7.22 9.12 -2.75
N SER A 253 5.90 9.18 -2.60
CA SER A 253 5.16 10.45 -2.66
C SER A 253 5.57 11.35 -1.51
N PHE A 254 5.72 12.64 -1.79
CA PHE A 254 5.96 13.66 -0.76
C PHE A 254 4.89 13.60 0.35
N HIS A 255 3.63 13.40 -0.02
CA HIS A 255 2.52 13.40 0.93
C HIS A 255 2.49 12.15 1.81
N TYR A 256 2.94 11.01 1.29
CA TYR A 256 3.11 9.80 2.10
C TYR A 256 4.26 9.92 3.11
N GLN A 257 5.41 10.43 2.66
CA GLN A 257 6.55 10.68 3.54
C GLN A 257 6.18 11.68 4.64
N LYS A 258 5.39 12.70 4.30
CA LYS A 258 4.86 13.66 5.26
C LYS A 258 3.91 13.01 6.28
N LEU A 259 3.04 12.08 5.87
CA LEU A 259 2.21 11.29 6.79
C LEU A 259 3.07 10.49 7.79
N LEU A 260 4.11 9.79 7.31
CA LEU A 260 5.03 9.04 8.19
C LEU A 260 5.73 9.97 9.20
N GLU A 261 6.22 11.11 8.74
CA GLU A 261 6.90 12.11 9.57
C GLU A 261 5.97 12.70 10.64
N GLU A 262 4.80 13.20 10.23
CA GLU A 262 3.85 13.87 11.13
C GLU A 262 3.21 12.89 12.13
N SER A 263 2.96 11.64 11.74
CA SER A 263 2.42 10.60 12.64
C SER A 263 3.48 9.89 13.49
N ASN A 264 4.77 10.13 13.21
CA ASN A 264 5.91 9.44 13.82
C ASN A 264 5.81 7.90 13.68
N MET A 265 5.28 7.43 12.55
CA MET A 265 5.08 6.02 12.22
C MET A 265 6.15 5.52 11.25
N LEU A 266 6.25 4.20 11.13
CA LEU A 266 7.10 3.49 10.17
C LEU A 266 6.23 2.78 9.15
N ASP A 267 6.72 2.66 7.92
CA ASP A 267 6.08 1.83 6.89
C ASP A 267 6.44 0.36 7.12
N ALA A 268 5.43 -0.50 7.29
CA ALA A 268 5.63 -1.92 7.56
C ALA A 268 6.20 -2.71 6.37
N GLN A 269 6.23 -2.15 5.16
CA GLN A 269 6.88 -2.77 4.00
C GLN A 269 8.36 -2.42 3.90
N ALA A 270 8.82 -1.37 4.61
CA ALA A 270 10.23 -0.98 4.54
C ALA A 270 11.14 -2.12 5.03
N GLY A 271 12.09 -2.55 4.20
CA GLY A 271 12.96 -3.70 4.44
C GLY A 271 12.34 -5.08 4.14
N GLN A 272 11.11 -5.16 3.63
CA GLN A 272 10.40 -6.42 3.33
C GLN A 272 10.42 -6.79 1.83
N GLY A 273 11.24 -6.10 1.03
CA GLY A 273 11.28 -6.24 -0.42
C GLY A 273 10.29 -5.33 -1.16
N TYR A 274 10.37 -5.35 -2.50
CA TYR A 274 9.43 -4.63 -3.35
C TYR A 274 8.17 -5.45 -3.57
N ILE A 275 7.03 -4.97 -3.06
CA ILE A 275 5.72 -5.60 -3.20
C ILE A 275 4.79 -4.61 -3.89
N GLY A 276 4.57 -4.77 -5.20
CA GLY A 276 3.54 -4.03 -5.92
C GLY A 276 2.18 -4.70 -5.74
N THR A 277 1.19 -3.96 -5.25
CA THR A 277 -0.14 -4.46 -4.89
C THR A 277 -1.18 -4.13 -5.95
N PHE A 278 -0.97 -3.08 -6.74
CA PHE A 278 -1.84 -2.66 -7.84
C PHE A 278 -1.08 -2.41 -9.14
N PRO A 279 -1.59 -2.77 -10.33
CA PRO A 279 -2.73 -3.64 -10.52
C PRO A 279 -2.32 -5.12 -10.44
N ALA A 280 -3.18 -5.95 -9.86
CA ALA A 280 -2.93 -7.36 -9.55
C ALA A 280 -2.88 -8.28 -10.79
N TRP A 281 -3.34 -7.80 -11.96
CA TRP A 281 -3.22 -8.52 -13.23
C TRP A 281 -1.80 -8.49 -13.82
N LEU A 282 -0.92 -7.61 -13.31
CA LEU A 282 0.52 -7.64 -13.58
C LEU A 282 1.27 -8.40 -12.49
N PRO A 283 2.43 -9.03 -12.78
CA PRO A 283 3.33 -9.54 -11.74
C PRO A 283 3.62 -8.47 -10.67
N SER A 284 3.75 -8.85 -9.40
CA SER A 284 3.90 -7.87 -8.31
C SER A 284 5.07 -6.88 -8.52
N LEU A 285 6.20 -7.34 -9.08
CA LEU A 285 7.33 -6.49 -9.44
C LEU A 285 7.04 -5.47 -10.56
N MET A 286 5.88 -5.51 -11.22
CA MET A 286 5.46 -4.52 -12.23
C MET A 286 4.30 -3.65 -11.74
N GLY A 287 3.74 -3.95 -10.57
CA GLY A 287 2.74 -3.12 -9.91
C GLY A 287 3.38 -1.99 -9.08
N ILE A 288 2.54 -1.22 -8.40
CA ILE A 288 2.87 -0.17 -7.46
C ILE A 288 2.35 -0.52 -6.06
N PRO A 289 3.10 -0.22 -4.98
CA PRO A 289 2.64 -0.40 -3.60
C PRO A 289 1.70 0.74 -3.19
N VAL A 290 0.39 0.48 -3.14
CA VAL A 290 -0.62 1.46 -2.70
C VAL A 290 -1.38 1.03 -1.45
N ASP A 291 -1.35 -0.27 -1.14
CA ASP A 291 -1.92 -0.85 0.07
C ASP A 291 -0.83 -0.91 1.15
N HIS A 292 -1.01 -0.18 2.25
CA HIS A 292 0.00 0.09 3.28
C HIS A 292 -0.44 -0.40 4.65
N ALA A 293 0.55 -0.77 5.48
CA ALA A 293 0.37 -0.77 6.92
C ALA A 293 1.43 0.13 7.54
N LEU A 294 1.03 1.09 8.35
CA LEU A 294 1.91 1.95 9.13
C LEU A 294 1.90 1.46 10.57
N ILE A 295 3.06 1.44 11.21
CA ILE A 295 3.22 0.95 12.59
C ILE A 295 3.98 1.96 13.45
N SER A 296 3.67 2.02 14.74
CA SER A 296 4.46 2.82 15.67
C SER A 296 5.88 2.26 15.84
N LYS A 297 6.84 3.12 16.21
CA LYS A 297 8.28 2.78 16.29
C LYS A 297 8.65 1.66 17.28
N ASN A 298 7.74 1.30 18.18
CA ASN A 298 7.89 0.20 19.13
C ASN A 298 7.40 -1.16 18.59
N ILE A 299 6.78 -1.19 17.41
CA ILE A 299 6.33 -2.42 16.76
C ILE A 299 7.41 -2.91 15.78
N GLU A 300 7.64 -4.23 15.75
CA GLU A 300 8.52 -4.89 14.78
C GLU A 300 7.70 -5.52 13.67
N VAL A 301 8.16 -5.41 12.42
CA VAL A 301 7.61 -6.20 11.31
C VAL A 301 8.28 -7.56 11.27
N VAL A 302 7.52 -8.63 11.46
CA VAL A 302 8.01 -10.01 11.30
C VAL A 302 8.11 -10.37 9.83
N HIS A 303 7.01 -10.18 9.10
CA HIS A 303 6.99 -10.33 7.65
C HIS A 303 5.80 -9.60 7.04
N ARG A 304 5.96 -9.16 5.79
CA ARG A 304 4.88 -8.66 4.94
C ARG A 304 4.92 -9.37 3.59
N LYS A 305 3.77 -9.82 3.08
CA LYS A 305 3.68 -10.49 1.78
C LYS A 305 2.38 -10.17 1.06
N ALA A 306 2.42 -10.15 -0.27
CA ALA A 306 1.24 -10.10 -1.10
C ALA A 306 0.77 -11.51 -1.50
N GLY A 307 -0.54 -11.69 -1.56
CA GLY A 307 -1.23 -12.86 -2.06
C GLY A 307 -1.81 -12.64 -3.47
N PRO A 308 -2.82 -13.45 -3.84
CA PRO A 308 -3.56 -13.26 -5.08
C PRO A 308 -4.43 -12.00 -5.02
N GLY A 309 -4.87 -11.55 -6.19
CA GLY A 309 -5.77 -10.40 -6.36
C GLY A 309 -6.69 -10.63 -7.54
N PHE A 310 -6.09 -10.64 -8.74
CA PHE A 310 -6.82 -10.85 -10.01
C PHE A 310 -7.64 -12.16 -10.05
N THR A 311 -7.09 -13.26 -9.51
CA THR A 311 -7.82 -14.54 -9.42
C THR A 311 -8.97 -14.52 -8.41
N LEU A 312 -8.99 -13.53 -7.51
CA LEU A 312 -10.06 -13.26 -6.54
C LEU A 312 -11.04 -12.18 -7.04
N GLY A 313 -10.90 -11.72 -8.28
CA GLY A 313 -11.78 -10.72 -8.89
C GLY A 313 -11.44 -9.26 -8.55
N SER A 314 -10.32 -8.99 -7.87
CA SER A 314 -9.85 -7.63 -7.56
C SER A 314 -8.64 -7.24 -8.40
N ASP A 315 -8.49 -5.95 -8.69
CA ASP A 315 -7.28 -5.35 -9.24
C ASP A 315 -6.26 -4.98 -8.16
N HIS A 316 -6.55 -5.17 -6.88
CA HIS A 316 -5.57 -5.14 -5.79
C HIS A 316 -5.19 -6.55 -5.35
N ARG A 317 -4.00 -6.69 -4.78
CA ARG A 317 -3.56 -7.93 -4.14
C ARG A 317 -3.99 -7.93 -2.68
N VAL A 318 -4.35 -9.10 -2.17
CA VAL A 318 -4.39 -9.32 -0.71
C VAL A 318 -2.99 -9.06 -0.15
N VAL A 319 -2.90 -8.38 0.99
CA VAL A 319 -1.62 -8.18 1.69
C VAL A 319 -1.75 -8.67 3.12
N MET A 320 -0.80 -9.50 3.54
CA MET A 320 -0.72 -10.01 4.91
C MET A 320 0.53 -9.43 5.58
N THR A 321 0.33 -8.88 6.78
CA THR A 321 1.37 -8.26 7.59
C THR A 321 1.33 -8.88 8.97
N THR A 322 2.44 -9.47 9.39
CA THR A 322 2.61 -9.94 10.77
C THR A 322 3.57 -9.00 11.47
N VAL A 323 3.13 -8.50 12.61
CA VAL A 323 3.91 -7.59 13.45
C VAL A 323 4.05 -8.15 14.85
N LYS A 324 5.11 -7.77 15.57
CA LYS A 324 5.25 -8.04 17.00
C LYS A 324 5.01 -6.77 17.78
N LEU A 325 4.05 -6.84 18.69
CA LEU A 325 3.69 -5.72 19.56
C LEU A 325 4.64 -5.64 20.75
N ALA A 326 4.94 -4.42 21.19
CA ALA A 326 5.71 -4.20 22.41
C ALA A 326 4.77 -4.18 23.63
N ARG A 327 5.21 -4.78 24.73
CA ARG A 327 4.46 -4.80 25.99
C ARG A 327 4.44 -3.45 26.70
#